data_AF-A0A1J3J2U6-F1
#
_entry.id   AF-A0A1J3J2U6-F1
#
_cell.length_a   1.000
_cell.length_b   1.000
_cell.length_c   1.000
_cell.angle_alpha   90.00
_cell.angle_beta   90.00
_cell.angle_gamma   90.00
#
_symmetry.space_group_name_H-M   'P 1'
#
loop_
_entity.id
_entity.type
_entity.pdbx_description
1 polymer ?
#
loop_
_entity_poly.entity_id
_entity_poly.type
_entity_poly.pdbx_seq_one_letter_code
_entity_poly.pdbx_strand_id
1 'polypeptide(L)'
;MIKNKFDLGKAYDFFCAIPEKNAVSYATMITGFVKAGMFDKADRLYAETPVKFRDPVASNVLLSGYLRAGKFKEAVRVFEGMVVKEVVSCSSMVDGFCKMGKLVD
;
A
#
# COMPACT_ATOMS: atom_id res chain seq x y z
N MET A 1 14.28 12.57 6.67
CA MET A 1 12.92 12.40 6.11
C MET A 1 12.60 13.31 4.92
N ILE A 2 13.19 14.52 4.79
CA ILE A 2 12.84 15.49 3.73
C ILE A 2 13.35 15.05 2.33
N LYS A 3 14.56 14.47 2.22
CA LYS A 3 15.11 13.97 0.94
C LYS A 3 14.22 12.93 0.26
N ASN A 4 13.78 11.89 1.00
CA ASN A 4 12.92 10.84 0.46
C ASN A 4 11.61 11.37 -0.14
N LYS A 5 11.01 12.42 0.44
CA LYS A 5 9.75 12.99 -0.09
C LYS A 5 9.98 13.79 -1.37
N PHE A 6 11.11 14.49 -1.47
CA PHE A 6 11.48 15.26 -2.66
C PHE A 6 11.82 14.33 -3.84
N ASP A 7 12.58 13.27 -3.59
CA ASP A 7 12.92 12.27 -4.60
C ASP A 7 11.67 11.50 -5.07
N LEU A 8 10.70 11.29 -4.17
CA LEU A 8 9.41 10.68 -4.52
C LEU A 8 8.57 11.55 -5.48
N GLY A 9 8.66 12.87 -5.38
CA GLY A 9 7.99 13.79 -6.30
C GLY A 9 8.48 13.56 -7.73
N LYS A 10 9.80 13.57 -7.93
CA LYS A 10 10.42 13.28 -9.23
C LYS A 10 10.08 11.88 -9.72
N ALA A 11 10.14 10.87 -8.84
CA ALA A 11 9.77 9.51 -9.21
C ALA A 11 8.31 9.43 -9.67
N TYR A 12 7.40 10.18 -9.04
CA TYR A 12 6.00 10.27 -9.45
C TYR A 12 5.84 10.98 -10.80
N ASP A 13 6.61 12.04 -11.06
CA ASP A 13 6.61 12.70 -12.38
C ASP A 13 7.05 11.74 -13.49
N PHE A 14 8.11 10.96 -13.26
CA PHE A 14 8.53 9.90 -14.19
C PHE A 14 7.45 8.85 -14.37
N PHE A 15 6.83 8.39 -13.28
CA PHE A 15 5.72 7.45 -13.36
C PHE A 15 4.57 7.99 -14.21
N CYS A 16 4.16 9.24 -14.01
CA CYS A 16 3.13 9.90 -14.80
C CYS A 16 3.48 9.91 -16.30
N ALA A 17 4.76 10.13 -16.63
CA ALA A 17 5.26 10.14 -18.01
C ALA A 17 5.37 8.75 -18.66
N ILE A 18 5.24 7.64 -17.93
CA ILE A 18 5.24 6.29 -18.53
C ILE A 18 4.02 6.16 -19.47
N PRO A 19 4.23 5.92 -20.79
CA PRO A 19 3.13 5.80 -21.76
C PRO A 19 2.22 4.61 -21.46
N GLU A 20 2.82 3.46 -21.13
CA GLU A 20 2.10 2.23 -20.78
C GLU A 20 2.52 1.74 -19.39
N LYS A 21 1.72 2.12 -18.39
CA LYS A 21 1.92 1.69 -17.01
C LYS A 21 1.48 0.24 -16.85
N ASN A 22 2.21 -0.52 -16.04
CA ASN A 22 1.91 -1.91 -15.69
C ASN A 22 1.83 -2.10 -14.17
N ALA A 23 1.44 -3.30 -13.74
CA ALA A 23 1.32 -3.66 -12.32
C ALA A 23 2.55 -3.30 -11.49
N VAL A 24 3.76 -3.53 -12.02
CA VAL A 24 5.02 -3.22 -11.34
C VAL A 24 5.18 -1.71 -11.11
N SER A 25 4.96 -0.89 -12.14
CA SER A 25 5.10 0.56 -12.01
C SER A 25 4.16 1.16 -10.94
N TYR A 26 2.91 0.68 -10.86
CA TYR A 26 1.96 1.06 -9.81
C TYR A 26 2.43 0.58 -8.43
N ALA A 27 2.80 -0.71 -8.30
CA ALA A 27 3.23 -1.29 -7.04
C ALA A 27 4.48 -0.60 -6.48
N THR A 28 5.46 -0.27 -7.33
CA THR A 28 6.66 0.49 -6.95
C THR A 28 6.31 1.86 -6.39
N MET A 29 5.44 2.61 -7.08
CA MET A 29 5.09 3.97 -6.66
C MET A 29 4.26 3.99 -5.37
N ILE A 30 3.27 3.09 -5.25
CA ILE A 30 2.48 2.90 -4.04
C ILE A 30 3.39 2.54 -2.86
N THR A 31 4.35 1.64 -3.08
CA THR A 31 5.35 1.27 -2.06
C THR A 31 6.17 2.45 -1.60
N GLY A 32 6.60 3.30 -2.54
CA GLY A 32 7.29 4.55 -2.23
C GLY A 32 6.46 5.46 -1.32
N PHE A 33 5.19 5.69 -1.67
CA PHE A 33 4.29 6.55 -0.88
C PHE A 33 4.05 5.99 0.53
N VAL A 34 3.79 4.69 0.66
CA VAL A 34 3.58 4.04 1.97
C VAL A 34 4.83 4.16 2.84
N LYS A 35 6.01 3.86 2.31
CA LYS A 35 7.28 3.97 3.06
C LYS A 35 7.60 5.41 3.47
N ALA A 36 7.12 6.41 2.72
CA ALA A 36 7.25 7.82 3.06
C ALA A 36 6.15 8.34 4.02
N GLY A 37 5.22 7.48 4.43
CA GLY A 37 4.06 7.83 5.27
C GLY A 37 3.00 8.66 4.54
N MET A 38 3.07 8.73 3.20
CA MET A 38 2.16 9.52 2.36
C MET A 38 0.94 8.68 1.96
N PHE A 39 0.22 8.18 2.96
CA PHE A 39 -0.91 7.25 2.78
C PHE A 39 -2.00 7.81 1.85
N ASP A 40 -2.32 9.10 1.93
CA ASP A 40 -3.33 9.71 1.05
C ASP A 40 -2.96 9.61 -0.43
N LYS A 41 -1.67 9.74 -0.76
CA LYS A 41 -1.19 9.58 -2.14
C LYS A 41 -1.17 8.11 -2.55
N ALA A 42 -0.79 7.22 -1.63
CA ALA A 42 -0.81 5.77 -1.87
C ALA A 42 -2.24 5.27 -2.15
N ASP A 43 -3.23 5.72 -1.37
CA ASP A 43 -4.63 5.35 -1.54
C ASP A 43 -5.21 5.85 -2.85
N ARG A 44 -4.96 7.12 -3.21
CA ARG A 44 -5.41 7.68 -4.49
C ARG A 44 -4.84 6.88 -5.66
N LEU A 45 -3.54 6.62 -5.64
CA LEU A 45 -2.91 5.87 -6.71
C LEU A 45 -3.39 4.41 -6.78
N TYR A 46 -3.62 3.77 -5.63
CA TYR A 46 -4.19 2.42 -5.59
C TYR A 46 -5.64 2.38 -6.10
N ALA A 47 -6.43 3.41 -5.80
CA ALA A 47 -7.78 3.55 -6.33
C ALA A 47 -7.78 3.70 -7.86
N GLU A 48 -6.87 4.52 -8.40
CA GLU A 48 -6.66 4.75 -9.84
C GLU A 48 -6.04 3.55 -10.57
N THR A 49 -5.35 2.66 -9.85
CA THR A 49 -4.77 1.45 -10.42
C THR A 49 -5.87 0.58 -11.05
N PRO A 50 -5.79 0.30 -12.37
CA PRO A 50 -6.74 -0.59 -13.03
C PRO A 50 -6.84 -1.91 -12.29
N VAL A 51 -8.05 -2.48 -12.17
CA VAL A 51 -8.27 -3.73 -11.41
C VAL A 51 -7.34 -4.86 -11.86
N LYS A 52 -7.09 -4.98 -13.18
CA LYS A 52 -6.15 -5.95 -13.76
C LYS A 52 -4.68 -5.78 -13.31
N PHE A 53 -4.33 -4.62 -12.75
CA PHE A 53 -3.00 -4.26 -12.26
C PHE A 53 -2.97 -4.06 -10.74
N ARG A 54 -4.09 -4.29 -10.03
CA ARG A 54 -4.11 -4.33 -8.57
C ARG A 54 -3.44 -5.61 -8.10
N ASP A 55 -2.13 -5.53 -8.06
CA ASP A 55 -1.23 -6.62 -7.73
C ASP A 55 -1.31 -6.96 -6.22
N PRO A 56 -1.21 -8.25 -5.84
CA PRO A 56 -1.10 -8.66 -4.45
C PRO A 56 0.03 -7.94 -3.70
N VAL A 57 1.15 -7.62 -4.36
CA VAL A 57 2.26 -6.87 -3.75
C VAL A 57 1.83 -5.47 -3.33
N ALA A 58 1.17 -4.70 -4.20
CA ALA A 58 0.72 -3.34 -3.87
C ALA A 58 -0.27 -3.35 -2.69
N SER A 59 -1.18 -4.33 -2.68
CA SER A 59 -2.17 -4.53 -1.63
C SER A 59 -1.52 -4.92 -0.30
N ASN A 60 -0.57 -5.85 -0.33
CA ASN A 60 0.20 -6.28 0.85
C ASN A 60 1.05 -5.14 1.43
N VAL A 61 1.58 -4.26 0.58
CA VAL A 61 2.34 -3.09 1.04
C VAL A 61 1.43 -2.08 1.72
N LEU A 62 0.26 -1.79 1.17
CA LEU A 62 -0.74 -0.94 1.86
C LEU A 62 -1.18 -1.56 3.18
N LEU A 63 -1.49 -2.85 3.17
CA LEU A 63 -1.91 -3.59 4.35
C LEU A 63 -0.87 -3.51 5.47
N SER A 64 0.37 -3.93 5.19
CA SER A 64 1.47 -3.89 6.16
C SER A 64 1.82 -2.46 6.58
N GLY A 65 1.73 -1.49 5.68
CA GLY A 65 1.91 -0.07 5.98
C GLY A 65 0.89 0.44 6.98
N TYR A 66 -0.39 0.13 6.77
CA TYR A 66 -1.48 0.51 7.67
C TYR A 66 -1.38 -0.16 9.03
N LEU A 67 -1.10 -1.46 9.08
CA LEU A 67 -0.88 -2.20 10.33
C LEU A 67 0.27 -1.58 11.15
N ARG A 68 1.40 -1.26 10.50
CA ARG A 68 2.55 -0.61 11.16
C ARG A 68 2.25 0.80 11.64
N ALA A 69 1.31 1.50 11.00
CA ALA A 69 0.86 2.83 11.40
C ALA A 69 -0.27 2.80 12.44
N GLY A 70 -0.70 1.62 12.92
CA GLY A 70 -1.83 1.46 13.84
C GLY A 70 -3.20 1.75 13.22
N LYS A 71 -3.27 1.87 11.90
CA LYS A 71 -4.47 2.23 11.12
C LYS A 71 -5.23 0.97 10.68
N PHE A 72 -5.76 0.26 11.67
CA PHE A 72 -6.32 -1.07 11.44
C PHE A 72 -7.59 -1.09 10.57
N LYS A 73 -8.45 -0.06 10.67
CA LYS A 73 -9.67 0.00 9.84
C LYS A 73 -9.32 0.10 8.36
N GLU A 74 -8.26 0.84 8.05
CA GLU A 74 -7.73 1.02 6.71
C GLU A 74 -7.07 -0.27 6.20
N ALA A 75 -6.34 -0.98 7.07
CA ALA A 75 -5.80 -2.31 6.77
C ALA A 75 -6.90 -3.31 6.39
N VAL A 76 -7.98 -3.39 7.18
CA VAL A 76 -9.16 -4.25 6.90
C VAL A 76 -9.78 -3.88 5.56
N ARG A 77 -10.02 -2.59 5.30
CA ARG A 77 -10.60 -2.11 4.04
C ARG A 77 -9.78 -2.51 2.82
N VAL A 78 -8.44 -2.42 2.91
CA VAL A 78 -7.56 -2.88 1.83
C VAL A 78 -7.71 -4.38 1.63
N PHE A 79 -7.64 -5.17 2.70
CA PHE A 79 -7.76 -6.63 2.65
C PHE A 79 -9.10 -7.09 2.05
N GLU A 80 -10.22 -6.50 2.46
CA GLU A 80 -11.55 -6.80 1.93
C GLU A 80 -11.64 -6.51 0.43
N GLY A 81 -11.06 -5.38 -0.01
CA GLY A 81 -11.01 -4.96 -1.41
C GLY A 81 -10.00 -5.70 -2.30
N MET A 82 -9.22 -6.64 -1.75
CA MET A 82 -8.30 -7.47 -2.54
C MET A 82 -9.08 -8.48 -3.39
N VAL A 83 -8.85 -8.43 -4.71
CA VAL A 83 -9.39 -9.40 -5.68
C VAL A 83 -8.79 -10.78 -5.44
N VAL A 84 -7.48 -10.84 -5.15
CA VAL A 84 -6.75 -12.07 -4.82
C VAL A 84 -6.19 -11.92 -3.41
N LYS A 85 -6.56 -12.84 -2.52
CA LYS A 85 -6.03 -12.93 -1.16
C LYS A 85 -5.06 -14.10 -1.10
N GLU A 86 -3.78 -13.82 -0.89
CA GLU A 86 -2.73 -14.82 -0.73
C GLU A 86 -2.42 -15.09 0.75
N VAL A 87 -1.66 -16.15 1.01
CA VAL A 87 -1.20 -16.52 2.37
C VAL A 87 -0.56 -15.32 3.07
N VAL A 88 0.26 -14.53 2.35
CA VAL A 88 0.91 -13.33 2.89
C VAL A 88 -0.10 -12.30 3.42
N SER A 89 -1.16 -12.00 2.68
CA SER A 89 -2.22 -11.08 3.11
C SER A 89 -2.98 -11.61 4.33
N CYS A 90 -3.30 -12.91 4.36
CA CYS A 90 -4.01 -13.53 5.48
C CYS A 90 -3.15 -13.55 6.75
N SER A 91 -1.89 -13.97 6.65
CA SER A 91 -0.95 -13.97 7.77
C SER A 91 -0.71 -12.57 8.32
N SER A 92 -0.64 -11.56 7.46
CA SER A 92 -0.50 -10.16 7.87
C SER A 92 -1.70 -9.68 8.69
N MET A 93 -2.93 -10.06 8.31
CA MET A 93 -4.14 -9.72 9.08
C MET A 93 -4.16 -10.40 10.45
N VAL A 94 -3.81 -11.68 10.53
CA VAL A 94 -3.76 -12.42 11.81
C VAL A 94 -2.75 -11.78 12.76
N ASP A 95 -1.53 -11.50 12.29
CA ASP A 95 -0.51 -10.81 13.08
C ASP A 95 -0.98 -9.42 13.53
N GLY A 96 -1.67 -8.69 12.65
CA GLY A 96 -2.31 -7.42 12.96
C GLY A 96 -3.32 -7.51 14.11
N PHE A 97 -4.26 -8.46 14.05
CA PHE A 97 -5.26 -8.66 15.11
C PHE A 97 -4.61 -9.08 16.43
N CYS A 98 -3.62 -9.98 16.42
CA CYS A 98 -2.89 -10.37 17.63
C CYS A 98 -2.19 -9.18 18.28
N LYS A 99 -1.60 -8.27 17.50
CA LYS A 99 -0.96 -7.05 18.01
C LYS A 99 -1.96 -6.03 18.52
N MET A 100 -3.13 -5.90 17.90
CA MET A 100 -4.20 -5.07 18.42
C MET A 100 -4.67 -5.55 19.78
N GLY A 101 -4.91 -6.86 19.97
CA GLY A 101 -5.31 -7.42 21.27
C GLY A 101 -4.33 -7.07 22.39
N LYS A 102 -3.02 -7.12 22.12
CA LYS A 102 -1.96 -6.71 23.05
C LYS A 102 -1.87 -5.20 23.34
N LEU A 103 -2.57 -4.36 22.57
CA LEU A 103 -2.64 -2.91 22.81
C LEU A 103 -3.88 -2.52 23.63
N VAL A 104 -4.83 -3.44 23.82
CA VAL A 104 -6.06 -3.22 24.62
C VAL A 104 -5.96 -3.83 26.03
N ASP A 105 -4.90 -4.60 26.30
CA ASP A 105 -4.51 -5.10 27.62
C ASP A 105 -3.47 -4.16 28.29
#